data_AF-A0A816CC90-F1
#
_entry.id   AF-A0A816CC90-F1
#
_cell.length_a   1.000
_cell.length_b   1.000
_cell.length_c   1.000
_cell.angle_alpha   90.00
_cell.angle_beta   90.00
_cell.angle_gamma   90.00
#
_symmetry.space_group_name_H-M   'P 1'
#
loop_
_entity.id
_entity.type
_entity.pdbx_description
1 polymer ?
#
loop_
_entity_poly.entity_id
_entity_poly.type
_entity_poly.pdbx_seq_one_letter_code
_entity_poly.pdbx_strand_id
1 'polypeptide(L)'
;MFSSSDLYKFRNQEEFTHKKIFDKRYLNRNKCLIVDEADNMCLDKARHVLYVSHEIQSLKWLEILFIYIWTAVIRKEINNSNEISEDVNDITQFMKKNIENKNIFILDYMKEFVNYKVERWVHSAFQARIMREDDHFVLDVSKTDEQNNKKQKTIIVLDKDTGVEQYSTRWSHGLAQLLELKYRRKLSVESLKAVFISNKAFFQRYQHRLYGLTGTIGSENSQSFLSDLYQVRFAYLSTSKEKCFYQISDQISFDYGDWLDLIAKESIEQAKT
;
A
#
# COMPACT_ATOMS: atom_id res chain seq x y z
N MET A 1 -6.63 25.59 5.67
CA MET A 1 -5.48 25.78 6.58
C MET A 1 -5.68 24.84 7.75
N PHE A 2 -4.96 23.71 7.80
CA PHE A 2 -5.11 22.75 8.89
C PHE A 2 -4.45 23.35 10.16
N SER A 3 -5.14 23.32 11.30
CA SER A 3 -4.60 23.88 12.56
C SER A 3 -3.72 22.84 13.28
N SER A 4 -2.88 23.26 14.23
CA SER A 4 -2.07 22.33 15.05
C SER A 4 -2.90 21.21 15.71
N SER A 5 -4.20 21.42 15.91
CA SER A 5 -5.13 20.40 16.43
C SER A 5 -5.41 19.26 15.46
N ASP A 6 -5.26 19.48 14.14
CA ASP A 6 -5.44 18.45 13.12
C ASP A 6 -4.21 17.54 13.01
N LEU A 7 -3.02 18.01 13.38
CA LEU A 7 -1.80 17.20 13.48
C LEU A 7 -1.76 16.34 14.75
N TYR A 8 -2.31 16.84 15.86
CA TYR A 8 -2.51 16.04 17.08
C TYR A 8 -3.43 14.83 16.88
N LYS A 9 -4.38 14.91 15.92
CA LYS A 9 -5.24 13.78 15.58
C LYS A 9 -4.47 12.63 14.92
N PHE A 10 -3.29 12.88 14.33
CA PHE A 10 -2.41 11.86 13.74
C PHE A 10 -1.77 10.93 14.78
N ARG A 11 -1.65 11.38 16.05
CA ARG A 11 -0.98 10.64 17.14
C ARG A 11 -1.71 9.34 17.54
N ASN A 12 -3.03 9.30 17.38
CA ASN A 12 -3.87 8.13 17.72
C ASN A 12 -4.60 7.57 16.49
N GLN A 13 -4.17 7.92 15.27
CA GLN A 13 -5.05 7.91 14.10
C GLN A 13 -5.16 6.59 13.35
N GLU A 14 -4.23 5.66 13.55
CA GLU A 14 -4.33 4.33 12.93
C GLU A 14 -5.58 3.58 13.41
N GLU A 15 -6.12 3.88 14.61
CA GLU A 15 -7.37 3.31 15.10
C GLU A 15 -8.46 4.36 15.48
N PHE A 16 -8.09 5.55 15.97
CA PHE A 16 -9.04 6.39 16.73
C PHE A 16 -9.90 7.35 15.90
N THR A 17 -9.44 7.82 14.73
CA THR A 17 -10.26 8.75 13.92
C THR A 17 -11.25 8.09 12.98
N HIS A 18 -11.07 6.80 12.70
CA HIS A 18 -12.01 6.04 11.87
C HIS A 18 -13.39 5.91 12.51
N LYS A 19 -13.46 5.78 13.85
CA LYS A 19 -14.73 5.59 14.55
C LYS A 19 -15.52 6.89 14.69
N LYS A 20 -14.90 8.03 15.05
CA LYS A 20 -15.65 9.26 15.37
C LYS A 20 -16.02 10.15 14.17
N ILE A 21 -15.21 10.18 13.11
CA ILE A 21 -15.41 11.13 11.99
C ILE A 21 -16.38 10.58 10.94
N PHE A 22 -16.29 9.28 10.63
CA PHE A 22 -17.17 8.65 9.63
C PHE A 22 -18.58 8.37 10.17
N ASP A 23 -18.70 7.93 11.43
CA ASP A 23 -20.00 7.61 12.04
C ASP A 23 -20.93 8.83 12.14
N LYS A 24 -20.38 10.05 12.21
CA LYS A 24 -21.18 11.28 12.39
C LYS A 24 -21.64 11.94 11.09
N ARG A 25 -21.01 11.68 9.93
CA ARG A 25 -21.27 12.46 8.69
C ARG A 25 -21.80 11.68 7.50
N TYR A 26 -21.50 10.37 7.38
CA TYR A 26 -21.79 9.63 6.13
C TYR A 26 -22.65 8.37 6.29
N LEU A 27 -22.76 7.81 7.51
CA LEU A 27 -23.80 6.81 7.78
C LEU A 27 -25.13 7.51 8.06
N ASN A 28 -25.85 7.88 6.99
CA ASN A 28 -27.30 7.91 7.11
C ASN A 28 -27.75 6.51 7.54
N ARG A 29 -28.38 6.41 8.71
CA ARG A 29 -28.87 5.15 9.30
C ARG A 29 -29.89 4.39 8.43
N ASN A 30 -30.24 4.93 7.26
CA ASN A 30 -31.25 4.36 6.35
C ASN A 30 -30.68 3.84 5.01
N LYS A 31 -29.36 3.75 4.85
CA LYS A 31 -28.76 3.22 3.60
C LYS A 31 -28.54 1.70 3.66
N CYS A 32 -28.87 1.00 2.59
CA CYS A 32 -28.52 -0.40 2.35
C CYS A 32 -27.40 -0.52 1.32
N LEU A 33 -26.64 -1.61 1.37
CA LEU A 33 -25.59 -1.92 0.40
C LEU A 33 -25.88 -3.29 -0.21
N ILE A 34 -25.93 -3.34 -1.53
CA ILE A 34 -26.00 -4.58 -2.31
C ILE A 34 -24.66 -4.69 -3.05
N VAL A 35 -23.94 -5.78 -2.82
CA VAL A 35 -22.62 -6.04 -3.39
C VAL A 35 -22.75 -7.11 -4.46
N ASP A 36 -22.33 -6.80 -5.68
CA ASP A 36 -22.18 -7.78 -6.75
C ASP A 36 -20.82 -8.46 -6.64
N GLU A 37 -20.73 -9.74 -7.02
CA GLU A 37 -19.60 -10.64 -6.75
C GLU A 37 -19.08 -10.52 -5.30
N ALA A 38 -20.00 -10.75 -4.37
CA ALA A 38 -19.79 -10.54 -2.95
C ALA A 38 -18.64 -11.39 -2.38
N ASP A 39 -18.43 -12.61 -2.88
CA ASP A 39 -17.29 -13.48 -2.54
C ASP A 39 -15.95 -12.82 -2.86
N ASN A 40 -15.76 -12.32 -4.09
CA ASN A 40 -14.53 -11.64 -4.48
C ASN A 40 -14.25 -10.40 -3.63
N MET A 41 -15.27 -9.58 -3.35
CA MET A 41 -15.09 -8.35 -2.56
C MET A 41 -14.88 -8.63 -1.06
N CYS A 42 -15.56 -9.64 -0.52
CA CYS A 42 -15.63 -9.88 0.92
C CYS A 42 -14.68 -10.97 1.43
N LEU A 43 -14.16 -11.84 0.55
CA LEU A 43 -13.14 -12.85 0.81
C LEU A 43 -11.81 -12.47 0.14
N ASP A 44 -11.74 -12.54 -1.19
CA ASP A 44 -10.46 -12.45 -1.93
C ASP A 44 -9.80 -11.08 -1.71
N LYS A 45 -10.59 -10.02 -1.85
CA LYS A 45 -10.15 -8.63 -1.69
C LYS A 45 -10.51 -8.05 -0.33
N ALA A 46 -10.84 -8.88 0.66
CA ALA A 46 -11.22 -8.41 2.00
C ALA A 46 -10.12 -7.56 2.66
N ARG A 47 -8.86 -7.91 2.40
CA ARG A 47 -7.66 -7.24 2.91
C ARG A 47 -7.26 -6.00 2.12
N HIS A 48 -7.85 -5.76 0.95
CA HIS A 48 -7.56 -4.56 0.18
C HIS A 48 -7.97 -3.33 0.99
N VAL A 49 -7.08 -2.34 0.99
CA VAL A 49 -7.27 -1.09 1.72
C VAL A 49 -7.39 0.04 0.71
N LEU A 50 -8.50 0.77 0.75
CA LEU A 50 -8.67 2.01 0.03
C LEU A 50 -7.93 3.10 0.80
N TYR A 51 -7.05 3.83 0.11
CA TYR A 51 -6.32 4.98 0.65
C TYR A 51 -6.79 6.26 -0.01
N VAL A 52 -7.11 7.27 0.79
CA VAL A 52 -7.23 8.65 0.31
C VAL A 52 -5.94 9.37 0.72
N SER A 53 -5.06 9.57 -0.25
CA SER A 53 -3.87 10.39 -0.11
C SER A 53 -4.16 11.81 -0.60
N HIS A 54 -3.56 12.80 0.05
CA HIS A 54 -3.52 14.17 -0.46
C HIS A 54 -2.08 14.65 -0.39
N GLU A 55 -1.63 15.36 -1.43
CA GLU A 55 -0.36 16.08 -1.39
C GLU A 55 -0.53 17.31 -0.52
N ILE A 56 0.24 17.38 0.58
CA ILE A 56 0.20 18.51 1.50
C ILE A 56 1.40 19.39 1.19
N GLN A 57 1.15 20.63 0.77
CA GLN A 57 2.21 21.59 0.41
C GLN A 57 3.21 21.82 1.54
N SER A 58 2.76 21.77 2.80
CA SER A 58 3.63 21.89 3.98
C SER A 58 4.68 20.79 4.09
N LEU A 59 4.48 19.63 3.44
CA LEU A 59 5.46 18.54 3.45
C LEU A 59 6.67 18.81 2.54
N LYS A 60 6.61 19.83 1.68
CA LYS A 60 7.80 20.31 0.94
C LYS A 60 8.93 20.74 1.89
N TRP A 61 8.59 21.22 3.09
CA TRP A 61 9.60 21.56 4.09
C TRP A 61 10.38 20.35 4.61
N LEU A 62 9.86 19.12 4.42
CA LEU A 62 10.58 17.90 4.76
C LEU A 62 11.73 17.61 3.79
N GLU A 63 11.78 18.22 2.61
CA GLU A 63 12.87 18.02 1.65
C GLU A 63 14.23 18.34 2.29
N ILE A 64 14.31 19.46 3.00
CA ILE A 64 15.52 19.87 3.73
C ILE A 64 15.85 18.83 4.80
N LEU A 65 14.87 18.37 5.57
CA LEU A 65 15.08 17.38 6.61
C LEU A 65 15.61 16.06 6.04
N PHE A 66 15.05 15.57 4.93
CA PHE A 66 15.55 14.35 4.27
C PHE A 66 16.99 14.50 3.81
N ILE A 67 17.37 15.67 3.29
CA ILE A 67 18.77 15.95 2.93
C ILE A 67 19.69 15.85 4.17
N TYR A 68 19.30 16.46 5.29
CA TYR A 68 20.10 16.36 6.52
C TYR A 68 20.21 14.92 7.01
N ILE A 69 19.10 14.16 7.06
CA ILE A 69 19.11 12.74 7.44
C ILE A 69 20.06 11.95 6.53
N TRP A 70 19.92 12.11 5.21
CA TRP A 70 20.73 11.40 4.22
C TRP A 70 22.22 11.70 4.37
N THR A 71 22.59 12.97 4.58
CA THR A 71 24.00 13.35 4.79
C THR A 71 24.58 12.81 6.09
N ALA A 72 23.79 12.72 7.17
CA ALA A 72 24.23 12.12 8.42
C ALA A 72 24.47 10.62 8.25
N VAL A 73 23.57 9.92 7.55
CA VAL A 73 23.67 8.48 7.31
C VAL A 73 24.82 8.11 6.39
N ILE A 74 25.11 8.89 5.34
CA ILE A 74 26.26 8.62 4.45
C ILE A 74 27.60 8.79 5.18
N ARG A 75 27.69 9.75 6.10
CA ARG A 75 28.94 10.05 6.83
C ARG A 75 29.35 8.95 7.82
N LYS A 76 28.42 8.08 8.23
CA LYS A 76 28.71 6.93 9.08
C LYS A 76 29.30 5.78 8.26
N GLU A 77 30.38 5.18 8.75
CA GLU A 77 30.90 3.92 8.22
C GLU A 77 30.02 2.78 8.73
N ILE A 78 29.54 1.91 7.84
CA ILE A 78 28.72 0.75 8.22
C ILE A 78 29.66 -0.44 8.24
N ASN A 79 30.05 -0.88 9.43
CA ASN A 79 30.99 -1.99 9.59
C ASN A 79 30.26 -3.33 9.80
N ASN A 80 29.09 -3.36 10.45
CA ASN A 80 28.26 -4.57 10.63
C ASN A 80 26.74 -4.30 10.67
N SER A 81 25.91 -5.32 10.40
CA SER A 81 24.44 -5.23 10.42
C SER A 81 23.83 -5.06 11.82
N ASN A 82 24.51 -5.52 12.87
CA ASN A 82 24.02 -5.41 14.26
C ASN A 82 24.18 -3.99 14.83
N GLU A 83 25.11 -3.19 14.28
CA GLU A 83 25.40 -1.80 14.70
C GLU A 83 24.37 -0.79 14.17
N ILE A 84 23.57 -1.17 13.17
CA ILE A 84 22.60 -0.27 12.51
C ILE A 84 21.57 0.28 13.53
N SER A 85 21.16 -0.53 14.51
CA SER A 85 20.16 -0.10 15.50
C SER A 85 20.68 1.01 16.43
N GLU A 86 21.93 0.91 16.86
CA GLU A 86 22.59 1.92 17.69
C GLU A 86 22.84 3.21 16.89
N ASP A 87 23.34 3.07 15.65
CA ASP A 87 23.54 4.20 14.75
C ASP A 87 22.24 4.94 14.42
N VAL A 88 21.13 4.21 14.25
CA VAL A 88 19.80 4.80 14.03
C VAL A 88 19.41 5.66 15.23
N ASN A 89 19.61 5.18 16.46
CA ASN A 89 19.28 5.94 17.66
C ASN A 89 20.16 7.18 17.81
N ASP A 90 21.47 7.05 17.57
CA ASP A 90 22.42 8.17 17.63
C ASP A 90 22.07 9.29 16.66
N ILE A 91 21.83 8.96 15.39
CA ILE A 91 21.43 9.93 14.36
C ILE A 91 20.06 10.52 14.71
N THR A 92 19.12 9.72 15.21
CA THR A 92 17.80 10.21 15.62
C THR A 92 17.91 11.26 16.71
N GLN A 93 18.73 11.03 17.74
CA GLN A 93 18.95 12.01 18.82
C GLN A 93 19.67 13.26 18.31
N PHE A 94 20.68 13.10 17.47
CA PHE A 94 21.37 14.22 16.83
C PHE A 94 20.40 15.09 16.01
N MET A 95 19.50 14.48 15.25
CA MET A 95 18.50 15.19 14.45
C MET A 95 17.49 15.93 15.33
N LYS A 96 16.97 15.28 16.38
CA LYS A 96 16.06 15.92 17.34
C LYS A 96 16.70 17.15 18.00
N LYS A 97 17.96 17.03 18.46
CA LYS A 97 18.72 18.15 19.04
C LYS A 97 18.92 19.31 18.06
N ASN A 98 19.21 19.01 16.78
CA ASN A 98 19.35 20.06 15.75
C ASN A 98 18.04 20.77 15.43
N ILE A 99 16.92 20.08 15.52
CA ILE A 99 15.58 20.66 15.35
C ILE A 99 15.24 21.57 16.53
N GLU A 100 15.55 21.15 17.76
CA GLU A 100 15.34 21.95 18.97
C GLU A 100 16.20 23.22 18.98
N ASN A 101 17.47 23.10 18.58
CA ASN A 101 18.41 24.22 18.47
C ASN A 101 18.11 25.16 17.28
N LYS A 102 17.08 24.88 16.47
CA LYS A 102 16.70 25.62 15.25
C LYS A 102 17.79 25.64 14.17
N ASN A 103 18.71 24.68 14.17
CA ASN A 103 19.69 24.49 13.09
C ASN A 103 19.01 24.01 11.80
N ILE A 104 17.89 23.30 11.94
CA ILE A 104 17.03 22.86 10.83
C ILE A 104 15.69 23.59 10.98
N PHE A 105 15.35 24.42 10.00
CA PHE A 105 14.09 25.16 10.01
C PHE A 105 12.91 24.21 9.77
N ILE A 106 12.06 24.07 10.79
CA ILE A 106 10.82 23.30 10.73
C ILE A 106 9.72 24.15 11.35
N LEU A 107 8.57 24.20 10.67
CA LEU A 107 7.40 24.92 11.16
C LEU A 107 6.96 24.35 12.51
N ASP A 108 6.65 25.22 13.47
CA ASP A 108 6.39 24.81 14.86
C ASP A 108 5.30 23.73 14.97
N TYR A 109 4.26 23.83 14.15
CA TYR A 109 3.18 22.85 14.12
C TYR A 109 3.59 21.47 13.60
N MET A 110 4.70 21.34 12.87
CA MET A 110 5.20 20.05 12.36
C MET A 110 6.20 19.38 13.29
N LYS A 111 6.72 20.07 14.32
CA LYS A 111 7.80 19.55 15.17
C LYS A 111 7.45 18.22 15.82
N GLU A 112 6.24 18.08 16.36
CA GLU A 112 5.80 16.83 16.98
C GLU A 112 5.68 15.69 15.96
N PHE A 113 5.10 15.96 14.80
CA PHE A 113 4.98 15.00 13.71
C PHE A 113 6.36 14.51 13.23
N VAL A 114 7.30 15.45 13.06
CA VAL A 114 8.68 15.15 12.69
C VAL A 114 9.35 14.33 13.77
N ASN A 115 9.29 14.75 15.04
CA ASN A 115 9.92 14.02 16.16
C ASN A 115 9.42 12.58 16.29
N TYR A 116 8.16 12.32 15.93
CA TYR A 116 7.60 10.97 15.87
C TYR A 116 8.13 10.15 14.69
N LYS A 117 8.27 10.75 13.51
CA LYS A 117 8.67 10.04 12.28
C LYS A 117 10.17 9.94 12.04
N VAL A 118 11.00 10.82 12.63
CA VAL A 118 12.44 10.91 12.34
C VAL A 118 13.15 9.56 12.49
N GLU A 119 12.84 8.79 13.52
CA GLU A 119 13.45 7.46 13.73
C GLU A 119 13.18 6.53 12.54
N ARG A 120 11.92 6.47 12.07
CA ARG A 120 11.54 5.67 10.90
C ARG A 120 12.21 6.19 9.63
N TRP A 121 12.32 7.50 9.46
CA TRP A 121 13.02 8.10 8.31
C TRP A 121 14.52 7.79 8.31
N VAL A 122 15.16 7.79 9.49
CA VAL A 122 16.57 7.39 9.65
C VAL A 122 16.74 5.91 9.31
N HIS A 123 15.86 5.04 9.82
CA HIS A 123 15.86 3.62 9.44
C HIS A 123 15.69 3.42 7.93
N SER A 124 14.74 4.12 7.31
CA SER A 124 14.56 4.10 5.86
C SER A 124 15.76 4.65 5.09
N ALA A 125 16.56 5.55 5.67
CA ALA A 125 17.77 6.06 5.02
C ALA A 125 18.88 4.99 5.01
N PHE A 126 19.06 4.24 6.09
CA PHE A 126 19.96 3.09 6.10
C PHE A 126 19.49 2.02 5.11
N GLN A 127 18.19 1.73 5.09
CA GLN A 127 17.60 0.81 4.11
C GLN A 127 17.86 1.27 2.67
N ALA A 128 17.61 2.55 2.35
CA ALA A 128 17.88 3.11 1.02
C ALA A 128 19.35 2.98 0.63
N ARG A 129 20.27 3.14 1.59
CA ARG A 129 21.72 2.95 1.36
C ARG A 129 22.05 1.50 0.98
N ILE A 130 21.42 0.52 1.62
CA ILE A 130 21.63 -0.92 1.37
C ILE A 130 20.99 -1.38 0.06
N MET A 131 19.79 -0.90 -0.28
CA MET A 131 19.04 -1.31 -1.47
C MET A 131 19.83 -1.08 -2.77
N ARG A 132 19.79 -2.05 -3.69
CA ARG A 132 20.51 -2.00 -4.97
C ARG A 132 19.54 -1.94 -6.14
N GLU A 133 20.00 -1.28 -7.20
CA GLU A 133 19.39 -1.33 -8.53
C GLU A 133 19.44 -2.79 -9.04
N ASP A 134 18.45 -3.17 -9.85
CA ASP A 134 18.27 -4.51 -10.45
C ASP A 134 17.93 -5.65 -9.46
N ASP A 135 17.79 -5.34 -8.17
CA ASP A 135 17.27 -6.27 -7.16
C ASP A 135 15.98 -5.72 -6.55
N HIS A 136 16.04 -4.49 -6.04
CA HIS A 136 14.90 -3.88 -5.35
C HIS A 136 14.11 -2.90 -6.23
N PHE A 137 14.73 -2.35 -7.27
CA PHE A 137 14.13 -1.36 -8.16
C PHE A 137 14.87 -1.25 -9.49
N VAL A 138 14.16 -0.77 -10.50
CA VAL A 138 14.72 -0.39 -11.81
C VAL A 138 14.63 1.13 -11.99
N LEU A 139 15.63 1.70 -12.64
CA LEU A 139 15.60 3.09 -13.08
C LEU A 139 15.07 3.17 -14.51
N ASP A 140 13.78 3.50 -14.67
CA ASP A 140 13.22 3.65 -16.01
C ASP A 140 13.81 4.88 -16.71
N VAL A 141 14.42 4.69 -17.88
CA VAL A 141 15.03 5.74 -18.70
C VAL A 141 14.06 6.26 -19.77
N SER A 142 12.92 5.60 -19.94
CA SER A 142 12.18 5.57 -21.20
C SER A 142 11.06 6.60 -21.33
N LYS A 143 10.57 7.23 -20.25
CA LYS A 143 9.52 8.25 -20.37
C LYS A 143 10.10 9.59 -20.82
N THR A 144 10.18 9.74 -22.14
CA THR A 144 10.17 11.02 -22.82
C THR A 144 8.83 11.69 -22.55
N ASP A 145 8.80 12.69 -21.65
CA ASP A 145 7.68 13.61 -21.59
C ASP A 145 7.59 14.36 -22.92
N GLU A 146 6.57 14.05 -23.74
CA GLU A 146 6.29 14.68 -25.04
C GLU A 146 6.11 16.21 -24.95
N GLN A 147 5.94 16.76 -23.73
CA GLN A 147 5.71 18.19 -23.53
C GLN A 147 6.92 18.97 -22.99
N ASN A 148 7.97 18.32 -22.47
CA ASN A 148 9.03 19.06 -21.75
C ASN A 148 10.48 18.61 -21.96
N ASN A 149 10.77 17.63 -22.83
CA ASN A 149 12.14 17.25 -23.19
C ASN A 149 13.09 17.04 -21.97
N LYS A 150 12.53 16.66 -20.81
CA LYS A 150 13.29 16.31 -19.61
C LYS A 150 12.95 14.88 -19.24
N LYS A 151 13.81 13.96 -19.68
CA LYS A 151 13.79 12.55 -19.25
C LYS A 151 14.07 12.49 -17.74
N GLN A 152 13.04 12.48 -16.91
CA GLN A 152 13.22 12.15 -15.50
C GLN A 152 13.11 10.64 -15.34
N LYS A 153 14.25 10.02 -15.04
CA LYS A 153 14.25 8.61 -14.67
C LYS A 153 13.54 8.43 -13.33
N THR A 154 12.43 7.73 -13.32
CA THR A 154 11.66 7.41 -12.10
C THR A 154 12.11 6.08 -11.53
N ILE A 155 12.19 6.00 -10.20
CA ILE A 155 12.50 4.75 -9.50
C ILE A 155 11.23 3.89 -9.50
N ILE A 156 11.30 2.70 -10.08
CA ILE A 156 10.18 1.75 -10.17
C ILE A 156 10.44 0.59 -9.22
N VAL A 157 9.44 0.27 -8.40
CA VAL A 157 9.49 -0.86 -7.47
C VAL A 157 9.48 -2.17 -8.25
N LEU A 158 10.39 -3.09 -7.94
CA LEU A 158 10.34 -4.47 -8.40
C LEU A 158 9.69 -5.36 -7.36
N ASP A 159 8.80 -6.23 -7.80
CA ASP A 159 8.33 -7.35 -6.99
C ASP A 159 9.39 -8.46 -7.00
N LYS A 160 9.84 -8.88 -5.82
CA LYS A 160 10.93 -9.88 -5.70
C LYS A 160 10.51 -11.27 -6.17
N ASP A 161 9.25 -11.61 -5.96
CA ASP A 161 8.77 -12.97 -6.24
C ASP A 161 8.45 -13.14 -7.72
N THR A 162 8.01 -12.08 -8.39
CA THR A 162 7.52 -12.14 -9.78
C THR A 162 8.42 -11.40 -10.78
N GLY A 163 9.35 -10.57 -10.31
CA GLY A 163 10.17 -9.70 -11.16
C GLY A 163 9.38 -8.60 -11.87
N VAL A 164 8.09 -8.42 -11.54
CA VAL A 164 7.20 -7.48 -12.22
C VAL A 164 7.45 -6.05 -11.74
N GLU A 165 7.54 -5.13 -12.71
CA GLU A 165 7.66 -3.70 -12.48
C GLU A 165 6.34 -3.07 -12.00
N GLN A 166 6.35 -2.46 -10.81
CA GLN A 166 5.18 -1.85 -10.21
C GLN A 166 5.19 -0.32 -10.33
N TYR A 167 4.79 0.19 -11.49
CA TYR A 167 4.75 1.62 -11.82
C TYR A 167 3.92 2.49 -10.86
N SER A 168 2.87 1.92 -10.26
CA SER A 168 1.96 2.65 -9.36
C SER A 168 2.32 2.51 -7.88
N THR A 169 3.33 1.72 -7.55
CA THR A 169 3.74 1.49 -6.16
C THR A 169 4.81 2.49 -5.76
N ARG A 170 4.67 3.04 -4.56
CA ARG A 170 5.70 3.86 -3.92
C ARG A 170 5.95 3.36 -2.51
N TRP A 171 7.22 3.30 -2.11
CA TRP A 171 7.55 2.99 -0.72
C TRP A 171 7.10 4.09 0.24
N SER A 172 6.64 3.68 1.42
CA SER A 172 6.21 4.57 2.49
C SER A 172 7.39 5.02 3.37
N HIS A 173 7.09 5.88 4.36
CA HIS A 173 8.04 6.33 5.39
C HIS A 173 9.30 7.00 4.82
N GLY A 174 9.16 7.85 3.81
CA GLY A 174 10.30 8.60 3.26
C GLY A 174 11.29 7.76 2.44
N LEU A 175 11.12 6.44 2.33
CA LEU A 175 12.07 5.56 1.65
C LEU A 175 12.21 5.90 0.17
N ALA A 176 11.11 6.21 -0.52
CA ALA A 176 11.13 6.66 -1.91
C ALA A 176 11.94 7.96 -2.07
N GLN A 177 11.73 8.93 -1.16
CA GLN A 177 12.46 10.21 -1.14
C GLN A 177 13.96 10.01 -0.90
N LEU A 178 14.33 9.12 0.01
CA LEU A 178 15.73 8.84 0.34
C LEU A 178 16.44 8.09 -0.80
N LEU A 179 15.74 7.19 -1.50
CA LEU A 179 16.24 6.57 -2.74
C LEU A 179 16.39 7.60 -3.85
N GLU A 180 15.45 8.54 -4.02
CA GLU A 180 15.59 9.65 -4.96
C GLU A 180 16.85 10.49 -4.66
N LEU A 181 17.15 10.77 -3.38
CA LEU A 181 18.39 11.45 -2.98
C LEU A 181 19.64 10.62 -3.29
N LYS A 182 19.61 9.31 -3.05
CA LYS A 182 20.72 8.39 -3.38
C LYS A 182 21.10 8.46 -4.86
N TYR A 183 20.09 8.49 -5.75
CA TYR A 183 20.27 8.55 -7.20
C TYR A 183 20.28 9.97 -7.77
N ARG A 184 20.38 11.00 -6.91
CA ARG A 184 20.45 12.43 -7.27
C ARG A 184 19.29 12.86 -8.16
N ARG A 185 18.08 12.41 -7.82
CA ARG A 185 16.82 12.75 -8.50
C ARG A 185 16.13 13.92 -7.83
N LYS A 186 15.17 14.51 -8.55
CA LYS A 186 14.28 15.52 -7.98
C LYS A 186 13.44 14.86 -6.90
N LEU A 187 13.45 15.44 -5.70
CA LEU A 187 12.67 14.91 -4.58
C LEU A 187 11.18 15.07 -4.86
N SER A 188 10.44 13.99 -4.69
CA SER A 188 8.98 14.00 -4.69
C SER A 188 8.46 14.35 -3.30
N VAL A 189 7.33 15.04 -3.26
CA VAL A 189 6.68 15.39 -1.98
C VAL A 189 6.14 14.11 -1.34
N GLU A 190 6.39 13.91 -0.04
CA GLU A 190 5.76 12.80 0.70
C GLU A 190 4.24 13.00 0.69
N SER A 191 3.49 11.94 0.36
CA SER A 191 2.04 11.93 0.50
C SER A 191 1.66 11.30 1.84
N LEU A 192 0.75 11.93 2.58
CA LEU A 192 0.18 11.33 3.77
C LEU A 192 -1.09 10.59 3.39
N LYS A 193 -1.13 9.31 3.75
CA LYS A 193 -2.35 8.49 3.74
C LYS A 193 -3.24 8.99 4.88
N ALA A 194 -4.10 9.96 4.59
CA ALA A 194 -4.88 10.67 5.60
C ALA A 194 -6.05 9.84 6.13
N VAL A 195 -6.64 9.01 5.26
CA VAL A 195 -7.77 8.14 5.59
C VAL A 195 -7.59 6.82 4.85
N PHE A 196 -7.81 5.71 5.53
CA PHE A 196 -7.72 4.39 4.90
C PHE A 196 -8.76 3.42 5.45
N ILE A 197 -9.44 2.67 4.59
CA ILE A 197 -10.42 1.68 5.04
C ILE A 197 -10.25 0.39 4.26
N SER A 198 -10.19 -0.74 4.98
CA SER A 198 -10.22 -2.05 4.32
C SER A 198 -11.63 -2.37 3.81
N ASN A 199 -11.72 -3.17 2.76
CA ASN A 199 -12.99 -3.68 2.26
C ASN A 199 -13.78 -4.35 3.39
N LYS A 200 -13.12 -5.20 4.19
CA LYS A 200 -13.71 -5.78 5.41
C LYS A 200 -14.32 -4.72 6.32
N ALA A 201 -13.54 -3.72 6.74
CA ALA A 201 -14.00 -2.70 7.67
C ALA A 201 -15.10 -1.82 7.07
N PHE A 202 -15.10 -1.63 5.74
CA PHE A 202 -16.14 -0.90 5.03
C PHE A 202 -17.48 -1.65 5.05
N PHE A 203 -17.49 -2.93 4.67
CA PHE A 203 -18.71 -3.74 4.63
C PHE A 203 -19.29 -4.00 6.03
N GLN A 204 -18.45 -4.21 7.05
CA GLN A 204 -18.89 -4.40 8.44
C GLN A 204 -19.72 -3.23 8.99
N ARG A 205 -19.59 -2.02 8.43
CA ARG A 205 -20.38 -0.85 8.85
C ARG A 205 -21.86 -0.97 8.51
N TYR A 206 -22.24 -1.78 7.52
CA TYR A 206 -23.63 -1.94 7.11
C TYR A 206 -24.41 -2.93 7.98
N GLN A 207 -23.72 -3.78 8.75
CA GLN A 207 -24.31 -4.75 9.67
C GLN A 207 -25.45 -5.54 8.97
N HIS A 208 -26.67 -5.49 9.51
CA HIS A 208 -27.86 -6.17 8.97
C HIS A 208 -28.40 -5.62 7.64
N ARG A 209 -27.74 -4.61 7.04
CA ARG A 209 -28.15 -3.97 5.77
C ARG A 209 -27.16 -4.22 4.64
N LEU A 210 -26.35 -5.27 4.79
CA LEU A 210 -25.44 -5.78 3.77
C LEU A 210 -26.10 -6.95 3.06
N TYR A 211 -26.24 -6.82 1.75
CA TYR A 211 -26.73 -7.87 0.86
C TYR A 211 -25.67 -8.12 -0.21
N GLY A 212 -25.61 -9.35 -0.70
CA GLY A 212 -24.63 -9.77 -1.69
C GLY A 212 -25.24 -10.71 -2.70
N LEU A 213 -24.79 -10.59 -3.94
CA LEU A 213 -25.03 -11.54 -5.01
C LEU A 213 -23.68 -12.09 -5.47
N THR A 214 -23.61 -13.37 -5.76
CA THR A 214 -22.43 -14.01 -6.34
C THR A 214 -22.86 -15.32 -7.00
N GLY A 215 -22.18 -15.69 -8.09
CA GLY A 215 -22.33 -17.00 -8.70
C GLY A 215 -21.62 -18.12 -7.90
N THR A 216 -20.69 -17.75 -7.02
CA THR A 216 -19.77 -18.65 -6.33
C THR A 216 -19.60 -18.27 -4.87
N ILE A 217 -20.39 -18.86 -3.98
CA ILE A 217 -20.24 -18.57 -2.54
C ILE A 217 -19.02 -19.28 -1.90
N GLY A 218 -18.41 -20.22 -2.63
CA GLY A 218 -17.29 -21.04 -2.18
C GLY A 218 -17.69 -22.21 -1.27
N SER A 219 -16.68 -22.82 -0.64
CA SER A 219 -16.82 -23.97 0.26
C SER A 219 -17.61 -23.65 1.54
N GLU A 220 -18.05 -24.67 2.29
CA GLU A 220 -18.71 -24.50 3.60
C GLU A 220 -17.85 -23.71 4.60
N ASN A 221 -16.52 -23.84 4.53
CA ASN A 221 -15.59 -23.07 5.36
C ASN A 221 -15.62 -21.58 5.00
N SER A 222 -15.65 -21.27 3.69
CA SER A 222 -15.75 -19.90 3.19
C SER A 222 -17.07 -19.25 3.60
N GLN A 223 -18.17 -20.00 3.53
CA GLN A 223 -19.50 -19.57 3.97
C GLN A 223 -19.54 -19.31 5.48
N SER A 224 -19.00 -20.24 6.29
CA SER A 224 -18.91 -20.09 7.75
C SER A 224 -18.13 -18.84 8.13
N PHE A 225 -16.97 -18.63 7.50
CA PHE A 225 -16.16 -17.44 7.71
C PHE A 225 -16.91 -16.14 7.38
N LEU A 226 -17.61 -16.08 6.25
CA LEU A 226 -18.41 -14.90 5.86
C LEU A 226 -19.58 -14.65 6.81
N SER A 227 -20.27 -15.71 7.24
CA SER A 227 -21.34 -15.66 8.22
C SER A 227 -20.83 -15.07 9.54
N ASP A 228 -19.69 -15.55 10.04
CA ASP A 228 -19.10 -15.04 11.29
C ASP A 228 -18.62 -13.59 11.16
N LEU A 229 -18.06 -13.22 10.00
CA LEU A 229 -17.43 -11.92 9.78
C LEU A 229 -18.44 -10.78 9.58
N TYR A 230 -19.53 -11.05 8.86
CA TYR A 230 -20.51 -10.04 8.43
C TYR A 230 -21.94 -10.31 8.92
N GLN A 231 -22.19 -11.40 9.65
CA GLN A 231 -23.52 -11.79 10.16
C GLN A 231 -24.56 -11.97 9.03
N VAL A 232 -24.12 -12.50 7.90
CA VAL A 232 -24.94 -12.74 6.71
C VAL A 232 -25.46 -14.17 6.66
N ARG A 233 -26.57 -14.37 5.95
CA ARG A 233 -27.13 -15.70 5.65
C ARG A 233 -27.09 -15.95 4.16
N PHE A 234 -27.04 -17.23 3.78
CA PHE A 234 -27.00 -17.64 2.39
C PHE A 234 -28.35 -18.23 1.96
N ALA A 235 -28.74 -17.93 0.72
CA ALA A 235 -29.90 -18.51 0.08
C ALA A 235 -29.51 -18.89 -1.35
N TYR A 236 -29.83 -20.12 -1.76
CA TYR A 236 -29.55 -20.62 -3.10
C TYR A 236 -30.78 -20.40 -3.98
N LEU A 237 -30.60 -19.62 -5.05
CA LEU A 237 -31.64 -19.40 -6.05
C LEU A 237 -31.48 -20.42 -7.17
N SER A 238 -32.58 -21.07 -7.56
CA SER A 238 -32.60 -21.97 -8.71
C SER A 238 -32.30 -21.20 -10.00
N THR A 239 -31.53 -21.79 -10.90
CA THR A 239 -31.27 -21.22 -12.21
C THR A 239 -32.54 -21.23 -13.06
N SER A 240 -32.76 -20.19 -13.88
CA SER A 240 -33.93 -20.11 -14.76
C SER A 240 -33.94 -21.20 -15.84
N LYS A 241 -32.77 -21.73 -16.20
CA LYS A 241 -32.57 -22.83 -17.15
C LYS A 241 -31.62 -23.85 -16.55
N GLU A 242 -31.71 -25.09 -17.02
CA GLU A 242 -30.75 -26.12 -16.67
C GLU A 242 -29.36 -25.81 -17.23
N LYS A 243 -28.33 -26.26 -16.52
CA LYS A 243 -26.94 -26.08 -16.94
C LYS A 243 -26.65 -27.03 -18.11
N CYS A 244 -26.32 -26.49 -19.28
CA CYS A 244 -25.99 -27.27 -20.47
C CYS A 244 -24.47 -27.48 -20.67
N PHE A 245 -23.68 -27.52 -19.59
CA PHE A 245 -22.24 -27.76 -19.67
C PHE A 245 -21.86 -29.00 -18.86
N TYR A 246 -20.88 -29.76 -19.36
CA TYR A 246 -20.28 -30.89 -18.67
C TYR A 246 -18.89 -30.50 -18.17
N GLN A 247 -18.60 -30.83 -16.91
CA GLN A 247 -17.27 -30.65 -16.34
C GLN A 247 -16.42 -31.88 -16.71
N ILE A 248 -15.32 -31.64 -17.41
CA ILE A 248 -14.31 -32.68 -17.71
C ILE A 248 -13.44 -32.86 -16.46
N SER A 249 -13.02 -34.10 -16.19
CA SER A 249 -12.16 -34.42 -15.05
C SER A 249 -10.83 -33.67 -15.09
N ASP A 250 -10.32 -33.31 -13.91
CA ASP A 250 -9.06 -32.59 -13.76
C ASP A 250 -7.88 -33.38 -14.38
N GLN A 251 -7.09 -32.72 -15.22
CA GLN A 251 -5.84 -33.26 -15.76
C GLN A 251 -4.66 -32.75 -14.93
N ILE A 252 -3.81 -33.66 -14.47
CA ILE A 252 -2.66 -33.35 -13.61
C ILE A 252 -1.37 -33.56 -14.41
N SER A 253 -0.49 -32.56 -14.43
CA SER A 253 0.85 -32.64 -15.01
C SER A 253 1.93 -32.58 -13.92
N PHE A 254 3.10 -33.14 -14.22
CA PHE A 254 4.23 -33.15 -13.29
C PHE A 254 5.21 -31.99 -13.50
N ASP A 255 5.24 -31.43 -14.71
CA ASP A 255 6.12 -30.32 -15.08
C ASP A 255 5.33 -29.16 -15.71
N TYR A 256 5.89 -27.96 -15.62
CA TYR A 256 5.33 -26.75 -16.22
C TYR A 256 5.38 -26.79 -17.76
N GLY A 257 6.42 -27.39 -18.35
CA GLY A 257 6.50 -27.60 -19.79
C GLY A 257 5.39 -28.52 -20.29
N ASP A 258 5.26 -29.69 -19.67
CA ASP A 258 4.20 -30.67 -19.95
C ASP A 258 2.80 -30.07 -19.76
N TRP A 259 2.61 -29.22 -18.74
CA TRP A 259 1.36 -28.51 -18.49
C TRP A 259 0.96 -27.59 -19.64
N LEU A 260 1.92 -26.79 -20.16
CA LEU A 260 1.69 -25.90 -21.29
C LEU A 260 1.39 -26.68 -22.58
N ASP A 261 2.11 -27.77 -22.82
CA ASP A 261 1.90 -28.64 -23.98
C ASP A 261 0.51 -29.30 -23.95
N LEU A 262 0.06 -29.75 -22.77
CA LEU A 262 -1.30 -30.29 -22.58
C LEU A 262 -2.37 -29.23 -22.85
N ILE A 263 -2.20 -28.00 -22.34
CA ILE A 263 -3.12 -26.88 -22.61
C ILE A 263 -3.16 -26.57 -24.11
N ALA A 264 -1.99 -26.50 -24.75
CA ALA A 264 -1.89 -26.21 -26.18
C ALA A 264 -2.59 -27.29 -27.00
N LYS A 265 -2.38 -28.57 -26.67
CA LYS A 265 -3.03 -29.70 -27.33
C LYS A 265 -4.55 -29.65 -27.18
N GLU A 266 -5.06 -29.49 -25.96
CA GLU A 266 -6.50 -29.41 -25.69
C GLU A 266 -7.13 -28.20 -26.40
N SER A 267 -6.46 -27.05 -26.38
CA SER A 267 -6.93 -25.84 -27.07
C SER A 267 -7.05 -26.04 -28.58
N ILE A 268 -6.10 -26.75 -29.20
CA ILE A 268 -6.14 -27.09 -30.63
C ILE A 268 -7.25 -28.11 -30.95
N GLU A 269 -7.48 -29.09 -30.07
CA GLU A 269 -8.55 -30.08 -30.25
C GLU A 269 -9.93 -29.44 -30.14
N GLN A 270 -10.16 -28.58 -29.14
CA GLN A 270 -11.43 -27.86 -28.96
C GLN A 270 -11.67 -26.84 -30.08
N ALA A 271 -10.63 -26.14 -30.58
CA ALA A 271 -10.78 -25.17 -31.67
C ALA A 271 -11.14 -25.79 -33.03
N LYS A 272 -10.96 -27.11 -33.19
CA LYS A 272 -11.35 -27.85 -34.41
C LYS A 272 -12.81 -28.33 -34.38
N THR A 273 -13.48 -28.23 -33.24
CA THR A 273 -14.84 -28.72 -32.99
C THR A 273 -15.84 -27.57 -33.07
#